data_AF-A0A3S9NLZ5-F1
#
_entry.id   AF-A0A3S9NLZ5-F1
#
_cell.length_a   1.000
_cell.length_b   1.000
_cell.length_c   1.000
_cell.angle_alpha   90.00
_cell.angle_beta   90.00
_cell.angle_gamma   90.00
#
_symmetry.space_group_name_H-M   'P 1'
#
loop_
_entity.id
_entity.type
_entity.pdbx_description
1 polymer ?
#
loop_
_entity_poly.entity_id
_entity_poly.type
_entity_poly.pdbx_seq_one_letter_code
_entity_poly.pdbx_strand_id
1 'polypeptide(L)'
;KVILAELERGSEIMAQINAGKKTWSDLFERHDFFHKHKFYLCVVAATVSTDEEHLKWSGFVESRLRQLVLKLEVTEGVELAHPFVKDFSDSYLLDDVKPEEIINAYGTLSGEELLSKLRKPEKDDKEKKQIHLTKLFIGLDINLSKTEGQQGIKKLDIQYPCSEFYSLCKSWTSFNESMHLIQIKNVKLYDLPNDVYIEGEIRPKKVSKKRKKLTSSDQLKRVKSENSPIANTNT
;
A
#
# COMPACT_ATOMS: atom_id res chain seq x y z
N LYS A 1 -7.23 18.45 1.04
CA LYS A 1 -6.40 18.29 -0.19
C LYS A 1 -7.13 17.52 -1.28
N VAL A 2 -7.55 16.27 -1.03
CA VAL A 2 -8.23 15.43 -2.03
C VAL A 2 -9.48 16.08 -2.63
N ILE A 3 -10.42 16.56 -1.81
CA ILE A 3 -11.66 17.19 -2.29
C ILE A 3 -11.39 18.40 -3.19
N LEU A 4 -10.40 19.24 -2.84
CA LEU A 4 -10.06 20.41 -3.64
C LEU A 4 -9.48 20.01 -5.01
N ALA A 5 -8.62 18.99 -5.05
CA ALA A 5 -8.08 18.46 -6.30
C ALA A 5 -9.17 17.84 -7.20
N GLU A 6 -10.16 17.15 -6.62
CA GLU A 6 -11.30 16.62 -7.39
C GLU A 6 -12.25 17.73 -7.88
N LEU A 7 -12.44 18.81 -7.12
CA LEU A 7 -13.20 19.98 -7.58
C LEU A 7 -12.49 20.70 -8.75
N GLU A 8 -11.17 20.82 -8.70
CA GLU A 8 -10.36 21.36 -9.79
C GLU A 8 -10.45 20.48 -11.04
N ARG A 9 -10.23 19.16 -10.90
CA ARG A 9 -10.44 18.17 -11.99
C ARG A 9 -11.85 18.27 -12.58
N GLY A 10 -12.88 18.36 -11.73
CA GLY A 10 -14.26 18.50 -12.15
C GLY A 10 -14.50 19.79 -12.95
N SER A 11 -13.93 20.91 -12.51
CA SER A 11 -14.01 22.19 -13.22
C SER A 11 -13.40 22.10 -14.63
N GLU A 12 -12.21 21.51 -14.75
CA GLU A 12 -11.53 21.31 -16.03
C GLU A 12 -12.33 20.42 -16.99
N ILE A 13 -12.89 19.31 -16.49
CA ILE A 13 -13.73 18.41 -17.30
C ILE A 13 -15.00 19.12 -17.76
N MET A 14 -15.68 19.86 -16.88
CA MET A 14 -16.87 20.62 -17.24
C MET A 14 -16.58 21.69 -18.30
N ALA A 15 -15.44 22.37 -18.22
CA ALA A 15 -15.01 23.31 -19.26
C ALA A 15 -14.80 22.60 -20.62
N GLN A 16 -14.24 21.39 -20.60
CA GLN A 16 -14.05 20.59 -21.81
C GLN A 16 -15.37 20.04 -22.38
N ILE A 17 -16.35 19.72 -21.53
CA ILE A 17 -17.71 19.35 -21.94
C ILE A 17 -18.39 20.53 -22.63
N ASN A 18 -18.33 21.74 -22.04
CA ASN A 18 -18.88 22.96 -22.65
C ASN A 18 -18.23 23.29 -24.00
N ALA A 19 -16.95 22.96 -24.17
CA ALA A 19 -16.23 23.10 -25.43
C ALA A 19 -16.47 21.95 -26.44
N GLY A 20 -17.31 20.96 -26.11
CA GLY A 20 -17.62 19.81 -26.96
C GLY A 20 -16.49 18.78 -27.10
N LYS A 21 -15.47 18.82 -26.23
CA LYS A 21 -14.30 17.92 -26.27
C LYS A 21 -14.45 16.65 -25.42
N LYS A 22 -15.33 16.69 -24.42
CA LYS A 22 -15.61 15.60 -23.48
C LYS A 22 -17.10 15.41 -23.29
N THR A 23 -17.46 14.33 -22.63
CA THR A 23 -18.83 13.91 -22.33
C THR A 23 -19.04 13.84 -20.81
N TRP A 24 -20.30 13.78 -20.38
CA TRP A 24 -20.64 13.57 -18.96
C TRP A 24 -20.08 12.27 -18.39
N SER A 25 -19.91 11.24 -19.22
CA SER A 25 -19.29 9.97 -18.81
C SER A 25 -17.85 10.17 -18.32
N ASP A 26 -17.09 11.12 -18.87
CA ASP A 26 -15.72 11.40 -18.44
C ASP A 26 -15.66 12.03 -17.03
N LEU A 27 -16.70 12.75 -16.62
CA LEU A 27 -16.80 13.33 -15.27
C LEU A 27 -17.01 12.24 -14.21
N PHE A 28 -17.81 11.22 -14.55
CA PHE A 28 -18.17 10.11 -13.67
C PHE A 28 -17.26 8.88 -13.83
N GLU A 29 -16.14 9.02 -14.54
CA GLU A 29 -15.12 7.98 -14.61
C GLU A 29 -14.66 7.58 -13.20
N ARG A 30 -14.44 6.28 -12.98
CA ARG A 30 -13.99 5.75 -11.70
C ARG A 30 -12.62 6.36 -11.33
N HIS A 31 -12.44 6.68 -10.05
CA HIS A 31 -11.18 7.20 -9.54
C HIS A 31 -10.02 6.20 -9.72
N ASP A 32 -8.80 6.70 -9.76
CA ASP A 32 -7.56 5.94 -9.95
C ASP A 32 -6.83 5.63 -8.63
N PHE A 33 -7.55 5.58 -7.50
CA PHE A 33 -6.98 5.44 -6.16
C PHE A 33 -5.91 4.33 -6.04
N PHE A 34 -6.15 3.14 -6.62
CA PHE A 34 -5.25 1.98 -6.59
C PHE A 34 -4.19 1.96 -7.71
N HIS A 35 -4.03 3.09 -8.40
CA HIS A 35 -3.01 3.35 -9.43
C HIS A 35 -2.16 4.58 -9.09
N LYS A 36 -2.72 5.52 -8.33
CA LYS A 36 -2.15 6.84 -8.05
C LYS A 36 -0.97 6.86 -7.08
N HIS A 37 -1.03 6.07 -6.01
CA HIS A 37 -0.04 6.13 -4.92
C HIS A 37 1.03 5.05 -5.07
N LYS A 38 2.27 5.32 -4.63
CA LYS A 38 3.35 4.32 -4.68
C LYS A 38 3.27 3.32 -3.52
N PHE A 39 2.75 3.79 -2.38
CA PHE A 39 2.67 3.05 -1.13
C PHE A 39 1.25 3.19 -0.56
N TYR A 40 0.79 2.12 0.08
CA TYR A 40 -0.49 2.04 0.75
C TYR A 40 -0.29 1.44 2.13
N LEU A 41 -1.10 1.87 3.10
CA LEU A 41 -1.31 1.11 4.32
C LEU A 41 -2.59 0.29 4.18
N CYS A 42 -2.48 -1.00 4.49
CA CYS A 42 -3.60 -1.93 4.59
C CYS A 42 -3.83 -2.22 6.06
N VAL A 43 -4.96 -1.75 6.59
CA VAL A 43 -5.42 -2.03 7.95
C VAL A 43 -6.40 -3.18 7.87
N VAL A 44 -6.09 -4.29 8.51
CA VAL A 44 -6.91 -5.51 8.53
C VAL A 44 -7.46 -5.70 9.93
N ALA A 45 -8.77 -5.69 10.08
CA ALA A 45 -9.48 -6.16 11.25
C ALA A 45 -9.92 -7.60 11.00
N ALA A 46 -9.71 -8.51 11.96
CA ALA A 46 -10.20 -9.88 11.85
C ALA A 46 -10.85 -10.35 13.15
N THR A 47 -11.85 -11.22 13.00
CA THR A 47 -12.59 -11.81 14.11
C THR A 47 -12.73 -13.31 13.91
N VAL A 48 -12.32 -14.09 14.91
CA VAL A 48 -12.55 -15.55 14.98
C VAL A 48 -13.79 -15.80 15.85
N SER A 49 -14.96 -15.56 15.27
CA SER A 49 -16.26 -15.65 15.95
C SER A 49 -17.39 -15.60 14.91
N THR A 50 -18.57 -15.10 15.29
CA THR A 50 -19.70 -14.80 14.43
C THR A 50 -19.48 -13.54 13.60
N ASP A 51 -20.22 -13.45 12.48
CA ASP A 51 -20.26 -12.27 11.61
C ASP A 51 -20.77 -11.02 12.35
N GLU A 52 -21.74 -11.19 13.25
CA GLU A 52 -22.25 -10.09 14.08
C GLU A 52 -21.17 -9.48 14.99
N GLU A 53 -20.31 -10.32 15.56
CA GLU A 53 -19.19 -9.83 16.38
C GLU A 53 -18.12 -9.19 15.50
N HIS A 54 -17.90 -9.73 14.30
CA HIS A 54 -17.02 -9.11 13.33
C HIS A 54 -17.48 -7.72 12.92
N LEU A 55 -18.77 -7.54 12.64
CA LEU A 55 -19.35 -6.25 12.25
C LEU A 55 -19.13 -5.17 13.33
N LYS A 56 -19.24 -5.54 14.61
CA LYS A 56 -18.92 -4.62 15.72
C LYS A 56 -17.44 -4.27 15.75
N TRP A 57 -16.56 -5.27 15.59
CA TRP A 57 -15.12 -5.07 15.64
C TRP A 57 -14.61 -4.25 14.45
N SER A 58 -14.93 -4.67 13.22
CA SER A 58 -14.53 -3.99 12.00
C SER A 58 -15.10 -2.57 11.95
N GLY A 59 -16.37 -2.38 12.34
CA GLY A 59 -16.99 -1.07 12.46
C GLY A 59 -16.31 -0.17 13.51
N PHE A 60 -15.86 -0.72 14.63
CA PHE A 60 -15.05 0.03 15.60
C PHE A 60 -13.72 0.46 14.99
N VAL A 61 -12.97 -0.44 14.35
CA VAL A 61 -11.68 -0.13 13.69
C VAL A 61 -11.87 0.92 12.59
N GLU A 62 -12.90 0.78 11.75
CA GLU A 62 -13.26 1.72 10.70
C GLU A 62 -13.56 3.11 11.27
N SER A 63 -14.36 3.21 12.33
CA SER A 63 -14.71 4.48 12.99
C SER A 63 -13.49 5.23 13.52
N ARG A 64 -12.38 4.53 13.80
CA ARG A 64 -11.13 5.10 14.30
C ARG A 64 -10.11 5.36 13.20
N LEU A 65 -10.30 4.86 11.97
CA LEU A 65 -9.34 4.99 10.87
C LEU A 65 -8.87 6.43 10.65
N ARG A 66 -9.78 7.41 10.82
CA ARG A 66 -9.45 8.83 10.69
C ARG A 66 -8.41 9.30 11.70
N GLN A 67 -8.33 8.71 12.89
CA GLN A 67 -7.30 9.04 13.88
C GLN A 67 -5.90 8.61 13.42
N LEU A 68 -5.80 7.45 12.76
CA LEU A 68 -4.56 7.03 12.11
C LEU A 68 -4.17 7.98 10.99
N VAL A 69 -5.13 8.34 10.12
CA VAL A 69 -4.90 9.31 9.02
C VAL A 69 -4.36 10.63 9.55
N LEU A 70 -4.98 11.21 10.58
CA LEU A 70 -4.54 12.48 11.18
C LEU A 70 -3.11 12.41 11.73
N LYS A 71 -2.74 11.30 12.37
CA LYS A 71 -1.38 11.09 12.88
C LYS A 71 -0.37 10.88 11.74
N LEU A 72 -0.76 10.20 10.66
CA LEU A 72 0.09 10.02 9.49
C LEU A 72 0.34 11.36 8.76
N GLU A 73 -0.67 12.22 8.62
CA GLU A 73 -0.52 13.52 7.95
C GLU A 73 0.45 14.48 8.65
N VAL A 74 0.65 14.34 9.97
CA VAL A 74 1.63 15.14 10.74
C VAL A 74 2.99 14.45 10.84
N THR A 75 3.12 13.21 10.38
CA THR A 75 4.39 12.47 10.41
C THR A 75 5.33 13.02 9.35
N GLU A 76 6.56 13.33 9.75
CA GLU A 76 7.56 13.91 8.85
C GLU A 76 7.83 12.99 7.65
N GLY A 77 7.82 13.59 6.45
CA GLY A 77 7.98 12.86 5.20
C GLY A 77 6.68 12.33 4.59
N VAL A 78 5.53 12.37 5.28
CA VAL A 78 4.22 12.12 4.67
C VAL A 78 3.65 13.43 4.11
N GLU A 79 3.38 13.48 2.81
CA GLU A 79 2.77 14.63 2.15
C GLU A 79 1.24 14.57 2.14
N LEU A 80 0.71 13.35 1.98
CA LEU A 80 -0.71 13.04 1.96
C LEU A 80 -0.95 11.63 2.50
N ALA A 81 -1.92 11.49 3.39
CA ALA A 81 -2.51 10.20 3.76
C ALA A 81 -3.98 10.20 3.30
N HIS A 82 -4.28 9.42 2.27
CA HIS A 82 -5.58 9.40 1.60
C HIS A 82 -6.34 8.13 1.95
N PRO A 83 -7.31 8.15 2.88
CA PRO A 83 -8.12 6.97 3.18
C PRO A 83 -9.05 6.64 2.00
N PHE A 84 -9.16 5.35 1.68
CA PHE A 84 -10.14 4.85 0.74
C PHE A 84 -11.53 4.82 1.39
N VAL A 85 -12.58 5.03 0.58
CA VAL A 85 -13.95 5.23 1.07
C VAL A 85 -14.75 3.94 1.27
N LYS A 86 -14.22 2.79 0.84
CA LYS A 86 -14.86 1.48 0.99
C LYS A 86 -13.92 0.49 1.65
N ASP A 87 -14.49 -0.44 2.38
CA ASP A 87 -13.80 -1.60 2.89
C ASP A 87 -13.88 -2.79 1.91
N PHE A 88 -13.11 -3.83 2.20
CA PHE A 88 -13.17 -5.11 1.51
C PHE A 88 -13.23 -6.21 2.54
N SER A 89 -14.29 -7.00 2.50
CA SER A 89 -14.56 -8.02 3.50
C SER A 89 -14.61 -9.42 2.88
N ASP A 90 -14.05 -10.39 3.60
CA ASP A 90 -14.04 -11.79 3.20
C ASP A 90 -14.09 -12.71 4.43
N SER A 91 -14.38 -13.98 4.24
CA SER A 91 -14.43 -14.96 5.32
C SER A 91 -13.89 -16.32 4.88
N TYR A 92 -13.22 -17.01 5.80
CA TYR A 92 -12.58 -18.29 5.55
C TYR A 92 -12.85 -19.24 6.71
N LEU A 93 -13.00 -20.53 6.41
CA LEU A 93 -12.98 -21.58 7.43
C LEU A 93 -11.55 -21.72 7.98
N LEU A 94 -11.45 -21.91 9.29
CA LEU A 94 -10.15 -21.99 9.96
C LEU A 94 -9.48 -23.35 9.74
N ASP A 95 -10.25 -24.42 9.64
CA ASP A 95 -9.75 -25.81 9.55
C ASP A 95 -8.48 -26.01 10.43
N ASP A 96 -7.33 -26.34 9.82
CA ASP A 96 -6.04 -26.51 10.51
C ASP A 96 -5.13 -25.26 10.48
N VAL A 97 -5.57 -24.18 9.82
CA VAL A 97 -4.78 -22.97 9.59
C VAL A 97 -4.98 -21.98 10.72
N LYS A 98 -3.88 -21.42 11.22
CA LYS A 98 -3.91 -20.44 12.31
C LYS A 98 -4.48 -19.10 11.84
N PRO A 99 -5.28 -18.40 12.67
CA PRO A 99 -5.78 -17.05 12.36
C PRO A 99 -4.67 -16.08 11.96
N GLU A 100 -3.51 -16.18 12.60
CA GLU A 100 -2.36 -15.33 12.35
C GLU A 100 -1.82 -15.50 10.93
N GLU A 101 -1.85 -16.71 10.36
CA GLU A 101 -1.39 -16.95 8.99
C GLU A 101 -2.34 -16.32 7.97
N ILE A 102 -3.65 -16.42 8.21
CA ILE A 102 -4.69 -15.85 7.35
C ILE A 102 -4.62 -14.32 7.38
N ILE A 103 -4.59 -13.70 8.57
CA ILE A 103 -4.49 -12.25 8.69
C ILE A 103 -3.18 -11.74 8.10
N ASN A 104 -2.05 -12.46 8.26
CA ASN A 104 -0.75 -12.11 7.68
C ASN A 104 -0.74 -12.18 6.14
N ALA A 105 -1.52 -13.05 5.53
CA ALA A 105 -1.66 -13.12 4.07
C ALA A 105 -2.64 -12.07 3.53
N TYR A 106 -3.73 -11.79 4.23
CA TYR A 106 -4.82 -10.93 3.75
C TYR A 106 -4.41 -9.48 3.47
N GLY A 107 -4.79 -8.96 2.31
CA GLY A 107 -4.51 -7.56 1.94
C GLY A 107 -3.21 -7.33 1.16
N THR A 108 -2.56 -8.39 0.69
CA THR A 108 -1.41 -8.33 -0.24
C THR A 108 -1.59 -9.34 -1.37
N LEU A 109 -1.02 -9.07 -2.54
CA LEU A 109 -1.03 -10.03 -3.66
C LEU A 109 -0.23 -11.29 -3.29
N SER A 110 0.92 -11.13 -2.65
CA SER A 110 1.75 -12.28 -2.25
C SER A 110 1.03 -13.27 -1.32
N GLY A 111 0.05 -12.81 -0.54
CA GLY A 111 -0.77 -13.68 0.31
C GLY A 111 -1.92 -14.41 -0.41
N GLU A 112 -2.29 -14.03 -1.63
CA GLU A 112 -3.46 -14.61 -2.31
C GLU A 112 -3.31 -16.08 -2.64
N GLU A 113 -2.09 -16.55 -2.93
CA GLU A 113 -1.86 -17.97 -3.21
C GLU A 113 -2.23 -18.83 -2.01
N LEU A 114 -1.96 -18.36 -0.78
CA LEU A 114 -2.38 -19.03 0.45
C LEU A 114 -3.90 -18.99 0.59
N LEU A 115 -4.49 -17.80 0.44
CA LEU A 115 -5.92 -17.59 0.66
C LEU A 115 -6.80 -18.32 -0.34
N SER A 116 -6.35 -18.46 -1.59
CA SER A 116 -7.07 -19.20 -2.64
C SER A 116 -7.24 -20.70 -2.34
N LYS A 117 -6.40 -21.25 -1.44
CA LYS A 117 -6.46 -22.65 -1.01
C LYS A 117 -7.45 -22.85 0.15
N LEU A 118 -7.88 -21.77 0.80
CA LEU A 118 -8.82 -21.82 1.92
C LEU A 118 -10.25 -21.88 1.42
N ARG A 119 -11.09 -22.63 2.14
CA ARG A 119 -12.52 -22.73 1.86
C ARG A 119 -13.25 -21.53 2.45
N LYS A 120 -14.18 -20.96 1.67
CA LYS A 120 -15.13 -19.94 2.16
C LYS A 120 -16.31 -20.61 2.88
N PRO A 121 -16.86 -20.00 3.95
CA PRO A 121 -17.98 -20.57 4.67
C PRO A 121 -19.26 -20.58 3.81
N GLU A 122 -19.98 -21.69 3.84
CA GLU A 122 -21.32 -21.84 3.23
C GLU A 122 -22.42 -21.82 4.30
N LYS A 123 -23.69 -21.81 3.87
CA LYS A 123 -24.84 -21.72 4.80
C LYS A 123 -24.89 -22.82 5.86
N ASP A 124 -24.34 -24.00 5.54
CA ASP A 124 -24.32 -25.17 6.40
C ASP A 124 -23.10 -25.20 7.33
N ASP A 125 -22.13 -24.30 7.15
CA ASP A 125 -20.88 -24.26 7.91
C ASP A 125 -20.95 -23.37 9.17
N LYS A 126 -22.14 -22.90 9.59
CA LYS A 126 -22.29 -21.95 10.70
C LYS A 126 -21.68 -22.39 12.03
N GLU A 127 -21.58 -23.71 12.26
CA GLU A 127 -21.02 -24.27 13.49
C GLU A 127 -19.49 -24.47 13.41
N LYS A 128 -18.90 -24.35 12.23
CA LYS A 128 -17.45 -24.47 12.06
C LYS A 128 -16.76 -23.19 12.47
N LYS A 129 -15.54 -23.33 12.99
CA LYS A 129 -14.67 -22.17 13.26
C LYS A 129 -14.34 -21.47 11.95
N GLN A 130 -14.60 -20.17 11.92
CA GLN A 130 -14.35 -19.31 10.78
C GLN A 130 -13.71 -18.00 11.24
N ILE A 131 -13.03 -17.34 10.32
CA ILE A 131 -12.48 -16.00 10.49
C ILE A 131 -13.15 -15.07 9.49
N HIS A 132 -13.57 -13.93 10.00
CA HIS A 132 -14.08 -12.83 9.22
C HIS A 132 -13.01 -11.75 9.17
N LEU A 133 -12.75 -11.18 7.98
CA LEU A 133 -11.74 -10.15 7.78
C LEU A 133 -12.32 -8.97 7.02
N THR A 134 -11.97 -7.77 7.47
CA THR A 134 -12.22 -6.51 6.77
C THR A 134 -10.89 -5.78 6.58
N LYS A 135 -10.58 -5.34 5.36
CA LYS A 135 -9.42 -4.50 5.08
C LYS A 135 -9.82 -3.10 4.60
N LEU A 136 -9.07 -2.12 5.09
CA LEU A 136 -9.18 -0.70 4.76
C LEU A 136 -7.85 -0.23 4.19
N PHE A 137 -7.89 0.65 3.19
CA PHE A 137 -6.68 1.17 2.55
C PHE A 137 -6.48 2.66 2.80
N ILE A 138 -5.22 3.07 2.98
CA ILE A 138 -4.79 4.46 3.01
C ILE A 138 -3.66 4.62 2.00
N GLY A 139 -3.85 5.42 0.95
CA GLY A 139 -2.80 5.80 0.01
C GLY A 139 -1.82 6.79 0.66
N LEU A 140 -0.52 6.59 0.45
CA LEU A 140 0.53 7.45 1.00
C LEU A 140 1.35 8.09 -0.12
N ASP A 141 1.38 9.42 -0.12
CA ASP A 141 2.37 10.19 -0.87
C ASP A 141 3.47 10.64 0.09
N ILE A 142 4.72 10.28 -0.25
CA ILE A 142 5.88 10.46 0.62
C ILE A 142 6.86 11.43 -0.05
N ASN A 143 7.33 12.42 0.70
CA ASN A 143 8.30 13.41 0.25
C ASN A 143 9.55 13.36 1.14
N LEU A 144 10.53 12.55 0.74
CA LEU A 144 11.79 12.34 1.48
C LEU A 144 12.89 13.34 1.06
N SER A 145 12.61 14.27 0.16
CA SER A 145 13.60 15.16 -0.47
C SER A 145 13.64 16.60 0.07
N LYS A 146 12.77 16.97 1.03
CA LYS A 146 12.58 18.36 1.47
C LYS A 146 13.31 18.76 2.76
N THR A 147 14.22 17.95 3.29
CA THR A 147 15.09 18.40 4.39
C THR A 147 16.39 18.97 3.83
N GLU A 148 16.31 20.20 3.31
CA GLU A 148 17.50 21.00 2.97
C GLU A 148 18.30 21.27 4.26
N GLY A 149 19.53 20.75 4.32
CA GLY A 149 20.52 21.12 5.34
C GLY A 149 20.81 20.09 6.44
N GLN A 150 20.03 19.03 6.58
CA GLN A 150 20.33 17.89 7.47
C GLN A 150 20.14 16.59 6.69
N GLN A 151 20.99 15.59 6.93
CA GLN A 151 20.97 14.30 6.23
C GLN A 151 19.53 13.83 6.00
N GLY A 152 19.07 13.88 4.74
CA GLY A 152 17.67 13.64 4.41
C GLY A 152 17.16 12.34 5.03
N ILE A 153 15.95 12.36 5.58
CA ILE A 153 15.33 11.21 6.22
C ILE A 153 15.26 10.07 5.20
N LYS A 154 16.14 9.08 5.35
CA LYS A 154 16.25 7.94 4.41
C LYS A 154 15.08 6.97 4.52
N LYS A 155 14.29 7.04 5.60
CA LYS A 155 13.22 6.10 5.93
C LYS A 155 12.08 6.81 6.66
N LEU A 156 10.88 6.71 6.09
CA LEU A 156 9.66 7.15 6.76
C LEU A 156 9.41 6.28 8.01
N ASP A 157 9.30 6.90 9.18
CA ASP A 157 8.93 6.20 10.42
C ASP A 157 7.44 6.36 10.70
N ILE A 158 6.66 5.35 10.30
CA ILE A 158 5.24 5.23 10.63
C ILE A 158 4.97 4.30 11.82
N GLN A 159 6.01 3.83 12.51
CA GLN A 159 5.85 2.85 13.57
C GLN A 159 5.06 3.42 14.75
N TYR A 160 5.37 4.67 15.15
CA TYR A 160 4.66 5.37 16.21
C TYR A 160 3.15 5.54 15.93
N PRO A 161 2.72 6.17 14.81
CA PRO A 161 1.30 6.34 14.54
C PRO A 161 0.56 5.00 14.40
N CYS A 162 1.21 3.98 13.81
CA CYS A 162 0.65 2.63 13.74
C CYS A 162 0.50 1.97 15.12
N SER A 163 1.50 2.13 16.01
CA SER A 163 1.46 1.56 17.37
C SER A 163 0.39 2.24 18.23
N GLU A 164 0.22 3.56 18.14
CA GLU A 164 -0.84 4.25 18.86
C GLU A 164 -2.22 3.82 18.36
N PHE A 165 -2.40 3.68 17.05
CA PHE A 165 -3.65 3.19 16.49
C PHE A 165 -3.95 1.75 16.94
N TYR A 166 -2.93 0.89 16.98
CA TYR A 166 -3.05 -0.47 17.51
C TYR A 166 -3.55 -0.46 18.97
N SER A 167 -2.94 0.35 19.83
CA SER A 167 -3.36 0.50 21.23
C SER A 167 -4.78 1.05 21.36
N LEU A 168 -5.15 2.02 20.52
CA LEU A 168 -6.51 2.56 20.46
C LEU A 168 -7.54 1.49 20.06
N CYS A 169 -7.21 0.66 19.09
CA CYS A 169 -8.09 -0.44 18.70
C CYS A 169 -8.25 -1.46 19.84
N LYS A 170 -7.16 -1.79 20.52
CA LYS A 170 -7.18 -2.69 21.69
C LYS A 170 -7.88 -2.12 22.93
N SER A 171 -8.06 -0.80 23.02
CA SER A 171 -8.81 -0.19 24.12
C SER A 171 -10.33 -0.28 23.95
N TRP A 172 -10.83 -0.95 22.90
CA TRP A 172 -12.26 -1.22 22.76
C TRP A 172 -12.76 -2.08 23.93
N THR A 173 -13.88 -1.72 24.53
CA THR A 173 -14.38 -2.35 25.77
C THR A 173 -14.70 -3.83 25.62
N SER A 174 -15.06 -4.27 24.42
CA SER A 174 -15.36 -5.67 24.10
C SER A 174 -14.18 -6.39 23.44
N PHE A 175 -13.00 -5.77 23.41
CA PHE A 175 -11.81 -6.38 22.83
C PHE A 175 -11.44 -7.67 23.57
N ASN A 176 -11.08 -8.70 22.82
CA ASN A 176 -10.71 -10.01 23.34
C ASN A 176 -9.58 -10.55 22.47
N GLU A 177 -8.41 -10.78 23.07
CA GLU A 177 -7.21 -11.22 22.34
C GLU A 177 -7.34 -12.58 21.67
N SER A 178 -8.24 -13.46 22.12
CA SER A 178 -8.46 -14.75 21.48
C SER A 178 -9.40 -14.68 20.27
N MET A 179 -10.16 -13.59 20.13
CA MET A 179 -11.20 -13.43 19.10
C MET A 179 -10.86 -12.33 18.11
N HIS A 180 -10.31 -11.22 18.59
CA HIS A 180 -10.13 -9.97 17.85
C HIS A 180 -8.66 -9.78 17.49
N LEU A 181 -8.39 -9.68 16.21
CA LEU A 181 -7.07 -9.40 15.66
C LEU A 181 -7.11 -8.10 14.85
N ILE A 182 -5.98 -7.40 14.84
CA ILE A 182 -5.75 -6.24 13.98
C ILE A 182 -4.32 -6.26 13.48
N GLN A 183 -4.14 -5.93 12.20
CA GLN A 183 -2.83 -5.81 11.59
C GLN A 183 -2.77 -4.60 10.67
N ILE A 184 -1.63 -3.91 10.66
CA ILE A 184 -1.36 -2.79 9.76
C ILE A 184 -0.15 -3.17 8.92
N LYS A 185 -0.30 -3.13 7.59
CA LYS A 185 0.73 -3.54 6.63
C LYS A 185 1.08 -2.40 5.69
N ASN A 186 2.35 -2.28 5.36
CA ASN A 186 2.80 -1.44 4.25
C ASN A 186 2.77 -2.26 2.96
N VAL A 187 1.92 -1.84 2.02
CA VAL A 187 1.70 -2.51 0.74
C VAL A 187 2.18 -1.60 -0.38
N LYS A 188 3.02 -2.13 -1.26
CA LYS A 188 3.48 -1.37 -2.44
C LYS A 188 2.42 -1.44 -3.52
N LEU A 189 2.38 -0.45 -4.40
CA LEU A 189 1.44 -0.39 -5.53
C LEU A 189 1.32 -1.73 -6.30
N TYR A 190 2.45 -2.35 -6.63
CA TYR A 190 2.48 -3.60 -7.39
C TYR A 190 2.15 -4.86 -6.56
N ASP A 191 1.95 -4.73 -5.25
CA ASP A 191 1.62 -5.82 -4.32
C ASP A 191 0.22 -5.65 -3.70
N LEU A 192 -0.58 -4.70 -4.20
CA LEU A 192 -2.00 -4.58 -3.83
C LEU A 192 -2.77 -5.86 -4.20
N PRO A 193 -3.77 -6.31 -3.43
CA PRO A 193 -4.53 -7.50 -3.80
C PRO A 193 -5.39 -7.27 -5.06
N ASN A 194 -5.76 -8.33 -5.75
CA ASN A 194 -6.49 -8.32 -7.02
C ASN A 194 -7.93 -7.80 -6.86
N ASP A 195 -8.54 -7.99 -5.70
CA ASP A 195 -9.91 -7.57 -5.41
C ASP A 195 -10.13 -6.04 -5.31
N VAL A 196 -9.06 -5.25 -5.34
CA VAL A 196 -9.17 -3.77 -5.42
C VAL A 196 -9.46 -3.27 -6.84
N TYR A 197 -9.16 -4.10 -7.85
CA TYR A 197 -9.33 -3.80 -9.27
C TYR A 197 -10.65 -4.36 -9.77
N ILE A 198 -11.34 -3.61 -10.64
CA ILE A 198 -12.56 -4.08 -11.31
C ILE A 198 -12.25 -4.68 -12.68
N GLU A 199 -13.24 -5.34 -13.28
CA GLU A 199 -13.12 -5.88 -14.63
C GLU A 199 -12.69 -4.80 -15.63
N GLY A 200 -11.65 -5.11 -16.41
CA GLY A 200 -11.06 -4.18 -17.39
C GLY A 200 -9.90 -3.33 -16.86
N GLU A 201 -9.68 -3.23 -15.54
CA GLU A 201 -8.53 -2.49 -15.01
C GLU A 201 -7.23 -3.30 -15.09
N ILE A 202 -6.17 -2.63 -15.55
CA ILE A 202 -4.84 -3.22 -15.64
C ILE A 202 -4.07 -2.91 -14.37
N ARG A 203 -3.62 -3.98 -13.70
CA ARG A 203 -2.74 -3.90 -12.54
C ARG A 203 -1.38 -3.27 -12.90
N PRO A 204 -0.87 -2.33 -12.08
CA PRO A 204 0.50 -1.83 -12.21
C PRO A 204 1.54 -2.92 -11.99
N LYS A 205 2.46 -3.09 -12.94
CA LYS A 205 3.56 -4.05 -12.85
C LYS A 205 4.82 -3.40 -12.31
N LYS A 206 5.61 -4.18 -11.57
CA LYS A 206 6.93 -3.74 -11.09
C LYS A 206 7.84 -3.48 -12.29
N VAL A 207 8.24 -2.22 -12.48
CA VAL A 207 9.19 -1.86 -13.54
C VAL A 207 10.56 -2.41 -13.16
N SER A 208 11.01 -3.48 -13.81
CA SER A 208 12.39 -3.93 -13.70
C SER A 208 13.27 -2.96 -14.50
N LYS A 209 14.08 -2.16 -13.81
CA LYS A 209 15.12 -1.37 -14.49
C LYS A 209 16.13 -2.36 -15.08
N LYS A 210 15.99 -2.70 -16.36
CA LYS A 210 17.09 -3.33 -17.12
C LYS A 210 18.27 -2.36 -17.03
N ARG A 211 19.35 -2.75 -16.34
CA ARG A 211 20.64 -2.05 -16.42
C ARG A 211 21.02 -1.99 -17.92
N LYS A 212 21.04 -0.79 -18.50
CA LYS A 212 21.67 -0.57 -19.81
C LYS A 212 23.14 -0.95 -19.64
N LYS A 213 23.55 -2.08 -20.23
CA LYS A 213 24.96 -2.45 -20.36
C LYS A 213 25.53 -1.48 -21.39
N LEU A 214 26.24 -0.44 -20.93
CA LEU A 214 27.03 0.43 -21.80
C LEU A 214 28.13 -0.45 -22.41
N THR A 215 27.97 -0.85 -23.67
CA THR A 215 29.06 -1.37 -24.48
C THR A 215 29.95 -0.19 -24.84
N SER A 216 31.02 0.01 -24.06
CA SER A 216 32.09 0.93 -24.44
C SER A 216 32.92 0.26 -25.54
N SER A 217 32.59 0.58 -26.79
CA SER A 217 33.50 0.47 -27.91
C SER A 217 34.19 1.82 -28.07
N ASP A 218 35.36 1.99 -27.45
CA ASP A 218 36.42 2.85 -27.96
C ASP A 218 37.72 2.57 -27.18
N GLN A 219 38.47 1.58 -27.67
CA GLN A 219 39.85 1.35 -27.26
C GLN A 219 40.75 2.34 -28.00
N LEU A 220 41.02 3.50 -27.39
CA LEU A 220 42.16 4.31 -27.76
C LEU A 220 43.44 3.66 -27.22
N LYS A 221 44.30 3.28 -28.17
CA LYS A 221 45.63 2.67 -28.00
C LYS A 221 46.47 3.40 -26.94
N ARG A 222 46.87 2.69 -25.89
CA ARG A 222 47.91 3.15 -24.96
C ARG A 222 49.28 2.71 -25.49
N VAL A 223 50.12 3.68 -25.81
CA VAL A 223 51.50 3.50 -26.31
C VAL A 223 52.37 2.85 -25.21
N LYS A 224 53.15 1.84 -25.59
CA LYS A 224 54.16 1.17 -24.76
C LYS A 224 55.35 2.10 -24.53
N SER A 225 55.76 2.29 -23.28
CA SER A 225 57.04 2.90 -22.90
C SER A 225 58.17 1.87 -23.02
N GLU A 226 59.14 2.12 -23.89
CA GLU A 226 60.41 1.38 -23.95
C GLU A 226 61.40 1.93 -22.91
N ASN A 227 62.09 1.01 -22.23
CA ASN A 227 63.24 1.28 -21.36
C ASN A 227 64.52 1.04 -22.16
N SER A 228 65.50 1.97 -22.12
CA SER A 228 66.94 1.77 -22.37
C SER A 228 67.71 3.11 -22.21
N PRO A 229 69.04 3.13 -21.99
CA PRO A 229 69.65 3.41 -20.69
C PRO A 229 70.40 4.76 -20.62
N ILE A 230 70.71 5.17 -19.40
CA ILE A 230 71.49 6.37 -19.06
C ILE A 230 72.97 6.14 -19.43
N ALA A 231 73.54 7.03 -20.25
CA ALA A 231 74.98 7.17 -20.43
C ALA A 231 75.46 8.49 -19.78
N ASN A 232 76.46 8.37 -18.91
CA ASN A 232 77.12 9.44 -18.18
C ASN A 232 77.88 10.41 -19.09
N THR A 233 77.86 11.71 -18.76
CA THR A 233 78.99 12.63 -18.96
C THR A 233 79.12 13.62 -17.80
N ASN A 234 80.23 13.43 -17.08
CA ASN A 234 81.01 14.26 -16.17
C ASN A 234 80.68 15.77 -15.99
N THR A 235 80.76 16.21 -14.74
CA THR A 235 81.79 17.18 -14.29
C THR A 235 82.20 16.85 -12.87
#